data_AF-A0A9X2B0Y1-F1
#
_entry.id   AF-A0A9X2B0Y1-F1
#
_cell.length_a   1.000
_cell.length_b   1.000
_cell.length_c   1.000
_cell.angle_alpha   90.00
_cell.angle_beta   90.00
_cell.angle_gamma   90.00
#
_symmetry.space_group_name_H-M   'P 1'
#
loop_
_entity.id
_entity.type
_entity.pdbx_description
1 polymer ?
#
loop_
_entity_poly.entity_id
_entity_poly.type
_entity_poly.pdbx_seq_one_letter_code
_entity_poly.pdbx_strand_id
1 'polypeptide(L)' 'MKDYRTEDQKFAAVEASMTMAGQPLTPEDSTRCRRIFRGEISDDQAALEILEDEGLGNSARAAELRRHIAASA' A
#
# COMPACT_ATOMS: atom_id res chain seq x y z
N MET A 1 17.66 2.40 -9.07
CA MET A 1 18.04 0.96 -9.07
C MET A 1 17.00 0.20 -9.86
N LYS A 2 17.38 -0.71 -10.76
CA LYS A 2 16.40 -1.52 -11.51
C LYS A 2 15.93 -2.67 -10.62
N ASP A 3 14.62 -2.79 -10.41
CA ASP A 3 14.03 -3.92 -9.70
C ASP A 3 13.86 -5.09 -10.68
N TYR A 4 14.54 -6.21 -10.41
CA TYR A 4 14.51 -7.41 -11.25
C TYR A 4 13.49 -8.45 -10.79
N ARG A 5 12.79 -8.19 -9.69
CA ARG A 5 11.81 -9.12 -9.14
C ARG A 5 10.51 -9.07 -9.94
N THR A 6 9.92 -10.23 -10.18
CA THR A 6 8.54 -10.32 -10.70
C THR A 6 7.53 -9.81 -9.67
N GLU A 7 6.32 -9.48 -10.10
CA GLU A 7 5.23 -9.11 -9.18
C GLU A 7 5.03 -10.17 -8.08
N ASP A 8 5.02 -11.45 -8.47
CA ASP A 8 4.83 -12.56 -7.51
C ASP A 8 6.01 -12.71 -6.54
N GLN A 9 7.25 -12.45 -6.98
CA GLN A 9 8.41 -12.45 -6.07
C GLN A 9 8.34 -11.31 -5.05
N LYS A 10 7.87 -10.13 -5.46
CA LYS A 10 7.64 -9.01 -4.54
C LYS A 10 6.52 -9.36 -3.56
N PHE A 11 5.42 -9.92 -4.07
CA PHE A 11 4.28 -10.32 -3.25
C PHE A 11 4.63 -11.40 -2.23
N ALA A 12 5.32 -12.46 -2.65
CA ALA A 12 5.77 -13.53 -1.75
C ALA A 12 6.68 -13.02 -0.63
N ALA A 13 7.54 -12.02 -0.92
CA ALA A 13 8.38 -11.39 0.09
C ALA A 13 7.55 -10.60 1.13
N VAL A 14 6.52 -9.87 0.69
CA VAL A 14 5.60 -9.16 1.59
C VAL A 14 4.79 -10.16 2.42
N GLU A 15 4.18 -11.16 1.79
CA GLU A 15 3.38 -12.19 2.46
C GLU A 15 4.19 -12.93 3.54
N ALA A 16 5.43 -13.33 3.21
CA ALA A 16 6.33 -13.96 4.18
C ALA A 16 6.65 -13.02 5.35
N SER A 17 6.97 -11.75 5.09
CA SER A 17 7.27 -10.76 6.13
C SER A 17 6.08 -10.54 7.06
N MET A 18 4.88 -10.38 6.49
CA MET A 18 3.64 -10.14 7.23
C MET A 18 3.23 -11.35 8.06
N THR A 19 3.38 -12.56 7.51
CA THR A 19 3.18 -13.82 8.25
C THR A 19 4.15 -13.94 9.42
N MET A 20 5.44 -13.67 9.21
CA MET A 20 6.45 -13.69 10.28
C MET A 20 6.18 -12.65 11.37
N ALA A 21 5.57 -11.52 11.03
CA ALA A 21 5.14 -10.50 11.98
C ALA A 21 3.84 -10.86 12.73
N GLY A 22 3.21 -12.00 12.43
CA GLY A 22 1.93 -12.39 13.02
C GLY A 22 0.74 -11.57 12.51
N GLN A 23 0.85 -10.99 11.33
CA GLN A 23 -0.15 -10.13 10.69
C GLN A 23 -0.38 -10.60 9.25
N PRO A 24 -0.95 -11.79 9.00
CA PRO A 24 -1.14 -12.30 7.65
C PRO A 24 -2.00 -11.36 6.80
N LEU A 25 -1.68 -11.23 5.51
CA LEU A 25 -2.39 -10.35 4.58
C LEU A 25 -3.83 -10.81 4.36
N THR A 26 -4.74 -9.84 4.27
CA THR A 26 -6.09 -10.08 3.77
C THR A 26 -6.14 -10.15 2.23
N PRO A 27 -7.23 -10.65 1.62
CA PRO A 27 -7.44 -10.54 0.18
C PRO A 27 -7.45 -9.09 -0.32
N GLU A 28 -8.00 -8.15 0.47
CA GLU A 28 -7.96 -6.72 0.16
C GLU A 28 -6.52 -6.19 0.14
N ASP A 29 -5.71 -6.51 1.15
CA ASP A 29 -4.30 -6.12 1.19
C ASP A 29 -3.52 -6.68 0.01
N SER A 30 -3.83 -7.92 -0.37
CA SER A 30 -3.21 -8.59 -1.52
C SER A 30 -3.49 -7.84 -2.82
N THR A 31 -4.74 -7.41 -3.01
CA THR A 31 -5.15 -6.62 -4.16
C THR A 31 -4.45 -5.25 -4.16
N ARG A 32 -4.39 -4.59 -3.01
CA ARG A 32 -3.73 -3.28 -2.86
C ARG A 32 -2.23 -3.36 -3.13
N CYS A 33 -1.53 -4.38 -2.61
CA CYS A 33 -0.11 -4.61 -2.88
C CYS A 33 0.17 -4.77 -4.38
N ARG A 34 -0.68 -5.51 -5.10
CA ARG A 34 -0.49 -5.71 -6.55
C ARG A 34 -0.69 -4.41 -7.34
N ARG A 35 -1.65 -3.56 -6.96
CA ARG A 35 -1.83 -2.22 -7.55
C ARG A 35 -0.58 -1.35 -7.37
N ILE A 36 0.02 -1.38 -6.17
CA ILE A 36 1.29 -0.69 -5.88
C ILE A 36 2.42 -1.22 -6.76
N PHE A 37 2.59 -2.54 -6.86
CA PHE A 37 3.69 -3.13 -7.65
C PHE A 37 3.62 -2.83 -9.14
N ARG A 38 2.40 -2.63 -9.67
CA ARG A 38 2.15 -2.20 -11.05
C ARG A 38 2.25 -0.69 -11.26
N GLY A 39 2.37 0.08 -10.17
CA GLY A 39 2.38 1.54 -10.21
C GLY A 39 1.01 2.16 -10.52
N GLU A 40 -0.08 1.40 -10.35
CA GLU A 40 -1.45 1.88 -10.54
C GLU A 40 -1.84 2.87 -9.44
N ILE A 41 -1.28 2.69 -8.24
CA ILE A 41 -1.36 3.62 -7.11
C ILE A 41 0.00 3.77 -6.44
N SER A 42 0.22 4.90 -5.79
CA SER A 42 1.36 5.11 -4.89
C SER A 42 1.10 4.50 -3.49
N ASP A 43 2.17 4.37 -2.71
CA ASP A 43 2.08 3.95 -1.30
C ASP A 43 1.23 4.93 -0.48
N ASP A 44 1.33 6.24 -0.76
CA ASP A 44 0.53 7.27 -0.08
C ASP A 44 -0.96 7.17 -0.43
N GLN A 45 -1.29 6.84 -1.68
CA GLN A 45 -2.67 6.58 -2.10
C GLN A 45 -3.23 5.33 -1.41
N ALA A 46 -2.45 4.25 -1.36
CA ALA A 46 -2.82 3.02 -0.68
C ALA A 46 -3.08 3.24 0.82
N ALA A 47 -2.22 4.02 1.49
CA ALA A 47 -2.40 4.38 2.89
C ALA A 47 -3.64 5.27 3.12
N LEU A 48 -3.95 6.17 2.18
CA LEU A 48 -5.14 7.01 2.27
C LEU A 48 -6.42 6.18 2.13
N GLU A 49 -6.47 5.24 1.19
CA GLU A 49 -7.60 4.31 1.03
C GLU A 49 -7.87 3.55 2.35
N ILE A 50 -6.82 3.02 3.00
CA ILE A 50 -6.96 2.34 4.30
C ILE A 50 -7.54 3.26 5.37
N LEU A 51 -7.06 4.50 5.46
CA LEU A 51 -7.61 5.46 6.42
C LEU A 51 -9.07 5.79 6.12
N GLU A 52 -9.46 5.86 4.86
CA GLU A 52 -10.86 6.13 4.48
C GLU A 52 -11.76 4.95 4.81
N ASP A 53 -11.32 3.71 4.52
CA ASP A 53 -12.03 2.47 4.84
C ASP A 53 -12.27 2.31 6.35
N GLU A 54 -11.30 2.70 7.18
CA GLU A 54 -11.37 2.67 8.64
C GLU A 54 -12.11 3.88 9.25
N GLY A 55 -12.70 4.76 8.43
CA GLY A 55 -13.40 5.96 8.90
C GLY A 55 -12.49 7.08 9.43
N LEU A 56 -11.18 6.96 9.21
CA LEU A 56 -10.13 7.91 9.60
C LEU A 56 -9.76 8.90 8.46
N GLY A 57 -10.59 9.00 7.42
CA GLY A 57 -10.37 9.87 6.26
C GLY A 57 -10.28 11.37 6.59
N ASN A 58 -10.75 11.80 7.77
CA ASN A 58 -10.65 13.18 8.27
C ASN A 58 -9.49 13.39 9.26
N SER A 59 -8.66 12.37 9.49
CA SER A 59 -7.50 12.47 10.38
C SER A 59 -6.44 13.44 9.83
N ALA A 60 -5.60 13.95 10.73
CA ALA A 60 -4.44 14.77 10.34
C ALA A 60 -3.51 14.02 9.37
N ARG A 61 -3.39 12.69 9.53
CA ARG A 61 -2.61 11.83 8.64
C ARG A 61 -3.21 11.76 7.23
N ALA A 62 -4.53 11.58 7.12
CA ALA A 62 -5.20 11.61 5.82
C ALA A 62 -5.03 12.97 5.11
N ALA A 63 -5.09 14.08 5.86
CA ALA A 63 -4.81 15.40 5.30
C ALA A 63 -3.36 15.57 4.81
N GLU A 64 -2.39 14.98 5.52
CA GLU A 64 -0.98 14.96 5.10
C GLU A 64 -0.78 14.17 3.81
N LEU A 65 -1.33 12.95 3.73
CA LEU A 65 -1.25 12.09 2.55
C LEU A 65 -1.84 12.78 1.32
N ARG A 66 -3.01 13.43 1.45
CA ARG A 66 -3.61 14.22 0.34
C ARG A 66 -2.68 15.33 -0.16
N ARG A 67 -1.95 16.01 0.74
CA ARG A 67 -0.96 17.02 0.32
C ARG A 67 0.22 16.40 -0.43
N HIS A 68 0.75 15.27 0.04
CA HIS A 68 1.86 14.58 -0.63
C HIS A 68 1.46 14.07 -2.01
N ILE A 69 0.28 13.47 -2.13
CA ILE A 69 -0.29 13.02 -3.40
C ILE A 69 -0.43 14.20 -4.36
N ALA A 70 -0.98 15.33 -3.91
CA ALA A 70 -1.13 16.53 -4.74
C ALA A 70 0.21 17.16 -5.18
N ALA A 71 1.27 17.03 -4.37
CA ALA A 71 2.60 17.53 -4.70
C ALA A 71 3.41 16.59 -5.62
N SER A 72 2.99 15.34 -5.75
CA SER A 72 3.68 14.30 -6.53
C SER A 72 3.01 14.00 -7.88
N ALA A 73 1.89 14.68 -8.17
CA ALA A 73 1.15 14.62 -9.44
C ALA A 73 1.71 15.64 -10.44
#